data_AF-A0A3C1M070-F1
#
_entry.id   AF-A0A3C1M070-F1
#
_cell.length_a   1.000
_cell.length_b   1.000
_cell.length_c   1.000
_cell.angle_alpha   90.00
_cell.angle_beta   90.00
_cell.angle_gamma   90.00
#
_symmetry.space_group_name_H-M   'P 1'
#
loop_
_entity.id
_entity.type
_entity.pdbx_description
1 polymer ?
#
loop_
_entity_poly.entity_id
_entity_poly.type
_entity_poly.pdbx_seq_one_letter_code
_entity_poly.pdbx_strand_id
1 'polypeptide(L)' 'MVEEGDDAVRQVEVKPETRNHKGSFIVEATYNLVDIDRNGWALICLDEYTCHYVDPDDLNLG' A
#
# COMPACT_ATOMS: atom_id res chain seq x y z
N MET A 1 -11.94 -28.25 -2.05
CA MET A 1 -12.10 -27.00 -2.80
C MET A 1 -12.64 -26.00 -1.81
N VAL A 2 -11.75 -25.35 -1.07
CA VAL A 2 -12.14 -24.19 -0.26
C VAL A 2 -11.87 -23.00 -1.16
N GLU A 3 -12.93 -22.32 -1.56
CA GLU A 3 -12.83 -20.98 -2.13
C GLU A 3 -12.50 -20.08 -0.93
N GLU A 4 -11.21 -19.85 -0.70
CA GLU A 4 -10.77 -18.92 0.33
C GLU A 4 -11.21 -17.52 -0.08
N GLY A 5 -11.90 -16.87 0.85
CA GLY A 5 -12.72 -15.71 0.58
C GLY A 5 -11.96 -14.58 -0.10
N ASP A 6 -12.68 -13.87 -0.96
CA ASP A 6 -12.31 -12.60 -1.53
C ASP A 6 -12.12 -11.58 -0.39
N ASP A 7 -10.94 -11.58 0.24
CA ASP A 7 -10.44 -10.44 1.00
C ASP A 7 -10.24 -9.34 -0.05
N ALA A 8 -11.29 -8.57 -0.27
CA ALA A 8 -11.37 -7.61 -1.36
C ALA A 8 -10.13 -6.72 -1.33
N VAL A 9 -9.18 -7.01 -2.24
CA VAL A 9 -7.88 -6.38 -2.25
C VAL A 9 -8.09 -4.90 -2.56
N ARG A 10 -7.91 -4.05 -1.56
CA ARG A 10 -8.16 -2.62 -1.72
C ARG A 10 -6.99 -1.98 -2.45
N GLN A 11 -7.23 -1.58 -3.69
CA GLN A 11 -6.23 -0.89 -4.48
C GLN A 11 -6.15 0.59 -4.09
N VAL A 12 -4.91 1.10 -4.02
CA VAL A 12 -4.60 2.48 -3.71
C VAL A 12 -3.52 2.99 -4.66
N GLU A 13 -3.62 4.26 -5.00
CA GLU A 13 -2.57 4.97 -5.73
C GLU A 13 -1.77 5.81 -4.74
N VAL A 14 -0.47 5.91 -5.00
CA VAL A 14 0.41 6.78 -4.21
C VAL A 14 0.41 8.17 -4.82
N LYS A 15 0.39 9.22 -4.00
CA LYS A 15 0.50 10.60 -4.48
C LYS A 15 1.91 10.86 -5.05
N PRO A 16 2.06 11.86 -5.94
CA PRO A 16 3.38 12.32 -6.35
C PRO A 16 4.24 12.67 -5.14
N GLU A 17 5.54 12.37 -5.23
CA GLU A 17 6.53 12.63 -4.17
C GLU A 17 6.36 11.83 -2.87
N THR A 18 5.45 10.83 -2.82
CA THR A 18 5.31 9.93 -1.68
C THR A 18 6.64 9.27 -1.33
N ARG A 19 6.95 9.22 -0.03
CA ARG A 19 8.14 8.55 0.49
C ARG A 19 7.75 7.42 1.41
N ASN A 20 8.51 6.34 1.36
CA ASN A 20 8.36 5.29 2.36
C ASN A 20 8.93 5.72 3.73
N HIS A 21 8.75 4.88 4.75
CA HIS A 21 9.26 5.14 6.11
C HIS A 21 10.77 5.40 6.19
N LYS A 22 11.56 5.01 5.17
CA LYS A 22 13.01 5.24 5.08
C LYS A 22 13.36 6.56 4.39
N GLY A 23 12.37 7.35 3.98
CA GLY A 23 12.55 8.60 3.26
C GLY A 23 12.87 8.44 1.77
N SER A 24 12.79 7.23 1.21
CA SER A 24 13.00 7.00 -0.22
C SER A 24 11.70 7.22 -0.99
N PHE A 25 11.79 7.87 -2.15
CA PHE A 25 10.68 7.97 -3.08
C PHE A 25 10.24 6.58 -3.54
N ILE A 26 8.93 6.39 -3.64
CA ILE A 26 8.34 5.18 -4.19
C ILE A 26 7.84 5.46 -5.61
N VAL A 27 7.73 4.39 -6.42
CA VAL A 27 7.24 4.50 -7.79
C VAL A 27 5.75 4.81 -7.75
N GLU A 28 5.32 5.82 -8.52
CA GLU A 28 3.92 6.13 -8.77
C GLU A 28 3.26 4.99 -9.57
N ALA A 29 2.42 4.21 -8.88
CA ALA A 29 1.71 3.06 -9.42
C ALA A 29 0.49 2.73 -8.53
N THR A 30 -0.32 1.78 -8.96
CA THR A 30 -1.38 1.19 -8.14
C THR A 30 -0.81 0.06 -7.29
N TYR A 31 -1.08 0.10 -5.99
CA TYR A 31 -0.65 -0.90 -5.02
C TYR A 31 -1.87 -1.53 -4.34
N ASN A 32 -1.66 -2.70 -3.77
CA ASN A 32 -2.62 -3.30 -2.86
C ASN A 32 -2.35 -2.78 -1.44
N LEU A 33 -3.37 -2.23 -0.78
CA LEU A 33 -3.31 -1.90 0.64
C LEU A 33 -3.49 -3.18 1.46
N VAL A 34 -2.44 -3.57 2.19
CA VAL A 34 -2.41 -4.79 3.00
C VAL A 34 -2.89 -4.53 4.42
N ASP A 35 -2.41 -3.45 5.04
CA ASP A 35 -2.77 -3.09 6.42
C ASP A 35 -2.50 -1.61 6.70
N ILE A 36 -3.13 -1.06 7.74
CA ILE A 36 -2.73 0.19 8.38
C ILE A 36 -2.38 -0.15 9.83
N ASP A 37 -1.09 -0.09 10.14
CA ASP A 37 -0.58 -0.51 11.44
C ASP A 37 -1.00 0.46 12.57
N ARG A 38 -0.81 0.03 13.82
CA ARG A 38 -1.17 0.84 15.00
C ARG A 38 -0.28 2.06 15.21
N ASN A 39 0.84 2.14 14.51
CA ASN A 39 1.75 3.29 14.55
C ASN A 39 1.38 4.34 13.50
N GLY A 40 0.34 4.10 12.70
CA GLY A 40 -0.17 5.01 11.70
C GLY A 40 0.48 4.86 10.32
N TRP A 41 1.14 3.74 10.02
CA TRP A 41 1.73 3.49 8.70
C TRP A 41 0.86 2.54 7.87
N ALA A 42 0.68 2.85 6.59
CA ALA A 42 0.05 1.95 5.63
C ALA A 42 1.09 1.03 5.00
N LEU A 43 0.86 -0.29 5.04
CA LEU A 43 1.62 -1.27 4.28
C LEU A 43 0.95 -1.47 2.91
N ILE A 44 1.66 -1.08 1.86
CA ILE A 44 1.22 -1.25 0.48
C ILE A 44 2.17 -2.18 -0.27
N CYS A 45 1.66 -2.98 -1.20
CA CYS A 45 2.44 -3.93 -1.98
C CYS A 45 2.09 -3.85 -3.47
N LEU A 46 3.11 -3.71 -4.32
CA LEU A 46 2.95 -3.73 -5.79
C LEU A 46 2.72 -5.15 -6.28
N ASP A 47 3.44 -6.09 -5.65
CA ASP A 47 3.38 -7.53 -5.84
C ASP A 47 3.73 -8.22 -4.51
N GLU A 48 3.82 -9.54 -4.49
CA GLU A 48 4.12 -10.33 -3.28
C GLU A 48 5.55 -10.13 -2.71
N TYR A 49 6.45 -9.46 -3.44
CA TYR A 49 7.85 -9.24 -3.08
C TYR A 49 8.19 -7.77 -2.80
N THR A 50 7.41 -6.83 -3.33
CA THR A 50 7.70 -5.40 -3.31
C THR A 50 6.66 -4.65 -2.48
N CYS A 51 6.99 -4.42 -1.20
CA CYS A 51 6.12 -3.71 -0.27
C CYS A 51 6.81 -2.51 0.38
N HIS A 52 6.01 -1.50 0.72
CA HIS A 52 6.44 -0.25 1.32
C HIS A 52 5.50 0.14 2.46
N TYR A 53 6.08 0.65 3.54
CA TYR A 53 5.33 1.40 4.54
C TYR A 53 5.34 2.87 4.16
N VAL A 54 4.16 3.48 4.04
CA VAL A 54 3.95 4.87 3.60
C VAL A 54 2.99 5.59 4.54
N ASP A 55 2.98 6.92 4.49
CA ASP A 55 1.97 7.71 5.20
C ASP A 55 0.58 7.43 4.57
N PRO A 56 -0.45 7.02 5.34
CA PRO A 56 -1.79 6.82 4.81
C PRO A 56 -2.38 8.06 4.14
N ASP A 57 -1.98 9.26 4.57
CA ASP A 57 -2.41 10.51 3.96
C ASP A 57 -1.77 10.73 2.57
N ASP A 58 -0.73 9.98 2.22
CA ASP A 58 -0.12 9.99 0.88
C ASP A 58 -0.81 9.03 -0.10
N LEU A 59 -1.91 8.38 0.30
CA LEU A 59 -2.67 7.46 -0.54
C LEU A 59 -3.95 8.10 -1.09
N ASN A 60 -4.30 7.72 -2.32
CA ASN A 60 -5.60 7.94 -2.91
C ASN A 60 -6.30 6.59 -3.11
N LEU A 61 -7.63 6.58 -3.00
CA LEU A 61 -8.43 5.44 -3.44
C LEU A 61 -8.41 5.40 -4.96
N GLY A 62 -7.95 4.27 -5.52
CA GLY A 62 -8.02 3.99 -6.95
C GLY A 62 -9.45 3.71 -7.41
#